data_AF-A0AAI9DG46-F1
#
_entry.id   AF-A0AAI9DG46-F1
#
_cell.length_a   1.000
_cell.length_b   1.000
_cell.length_c   1.000
_cell.angle_alpha   90.00
_cell.angle_beta   90.00
_cell.angle_gamma   90.00
#
_symmetry.space_group_name_H-M   'P 1'
#
loop_
_entity.id
_entity.type
_entity.pdbx_description
1 polymer ?
#
loop_
_entity_poly.entity_id
_entity_poly.type
_entity_poly.pdbx_seq_one_letter_code
_entity_poly.pdbx_strand_id
1 'polypeptide(L)'
;MEKPTLLDKRRKHFIDAVFDYLKRKKKASTFEQTVDGIKYRIDLDTEVLKQSLINLYENNICRKEAGATDQQIIEVYDSFYNKHGKLTDEGKEFISDITLLIAEHLHQKEMNK
;
A
#
# COMPACT_ATOMS: atom_id res chain seq x y z
N MET A 1 1.34 -5.17 -25.92
CA MET A 1 0.93 -4.90 -24.53
C MET A 1 0.54 -6.22 -23.91
N GLU A 2 1.26 -6.65 -22.87
CA GLU A 2 0.90 -7.85 -22.13
C GLU A 2 -0.43 -7.66 -21.39
N LYS A 3 -1.20 -8.74 -21.24
CA LYS A 3 -2.45 -8.68 -20.49
C LYS A 3 -2.12 -8.56 -19.00
N PRO A 4 -2.77 -7.65 -18.25
CA PRO A 4 -2.51 -7.50 -16.82
C PRO A 4 -2.81 -8.80 -16.08
N THR A 5 -1.90 -9.17 -15.17
CA THR A 5 -2.04 -10.36 -14.32
C THR A 5 -3.21 -10.20 -13.36
N LEU A 6 -3.61 -11.30 -12.68
CA LEU A 6 -4.61 -11.19 -11.62
C LEU A 6 -4.10 -10.28 -10.49
N LEU A 7 -2.84 -10.42 -10.08
CA LEU A 7 -2.23 -9.58 -9.05
C LEU A 7 -2.25 -8.09 -9.43
N ASP A 8 -1.95 -7.74 -10.69
CA ASP A 8 -2.04 -6.36 -11.16
C ASP A 8 -3.45 -5.77 -11.02
N LYS A 9 -4.47 -6.58 -11.31
CA LYS A 9 -5.87 -6.17 -11.18
C LYS A 9 -6.25 -5.98 -9.72
N ARG A 10 -5.84 -6.90 -8.83
CA ARG A 10 -6.11 -6.83 -7.38
C ARG A 10 -5.48 -5.59 -6.75
N ARG A 11 -4.21 -5.33 -7.08
CA ARG A 11 -3.50 -4.11 -6.69
C ARG A 11 -4.23 -2.86 -7.17
N LYS A 12 -4.63 -2.82 -8.45
CA LYS A 12 -5.39 -1.69 -9.00
C LYS A 12 -6.71 -1.48 -8.26
N HIS A 13 -7.46 -2.55 -7.97
CA HIS A 13 -8.71 -2.45 -7.22
C HIS A 13 -8.52 -1.91 -5.82
N PHE A 14 -7.47 -2.34 -5.12
CA PHE A 14 -7.14 -1.80 -3.81
C PHE A 14 -6.82 -0.30 -3.90
N ILE A 15 -5.98 0.12 -4.84
CA ILE A 15 -5.65 1.54 -5.06
C ILE A 15 -6.91 2.37 -5.33
N ASP A 16 -7.78 1.91 -6.23
CA ASP A 16 -9.03 2.60 -6.54
C ASP A 16 -9.93 2.70 -5.29
N ALA A 17 -10.00 1.64 -4.48
CA ALA A 17 -10.77 1.60 -3.24
C ALA A 17 -10.24 2.57 -2.17
N VAL A 18 -8.90 2.72 -2.07
CA VAL A 18 -8.25 3.69 -1.17
C VAL A 18 -8.62 5.12 -1.56
N PHE A 19 -8.45 5.50 -2.83
CA PHE A 19 -8.76 6.88 -3.25
C PHE A 19 -10.26 7.18 -3.23
N ASP A 20 -11.12 6.21 -3.53
CA ASP A 20 -12.57 6.37 -3.36
C ASP A 20 -12.96 6.53 -1.88
N TYR A 21 -12.34 5.77 -0.98
CA TYR A 21 -12.53 5.93 0.46
C TYR A 21 -12.14 7.33 0.95
N LEU A 22 -10.94 7.81 0.61
CA LEU A 22 -10.46 9.14 1.00
C LEU A 22 -11.37 10.24 0.47
N LYS A 23 -11.75 10.15 -0.81
CA LYS A 23 -12.68 11.09 -1.45
C LYS A 23 -14.03 11.12 -0.74
N ARG A 24 -14.65 9.97 -0.47
CA ARG A 24 -15.94 9.89 0.23
C ARG A 24 -15.88 10.43 1.65
N LYS A 25 -14.75 10.27 2.33
CA LYS A 25 -14.53 10.80 3.69
C LYS A 25 -14.05 12.25 3.71
N LYS A 26 -13.89 12.90 2.54
CA LYS A 26 -13.31 14.24 2.41
C LYS A 26 -11.96 14.37 3.12
N LYS A 27 -11.17 13.29 3.11
CA LYS A 27 -9.82 13.25 3.70
C LYS A 27 -8.78 13.55 2.62
N ALA A 28 -7.69 14.19 3.03
CA ALA A 28 -6.51 14.34 2.19
C ALA A 28 -5.84 12.97 1.96
N SER A 29 -5.07 12.85 0.88
CA SER A 29 -4.17 11.72 0.63
C SER A 29 -2.77 11.94 1.22
N THR A 30 -2.62 12.96 2.07
CA THR A 30 -1.40 13.24 2.84
C THR A 30 -1.50 12.61 4.22
N PHE A 31 -0.45 11.91 4.62
CA PHE A 31 -0.32 11.23 5.91
C PHE A 31 0.94 11.71 6.61
N GLU A 32 0.91 11.79 7.94
CA GLU A 32 2.08 12.04 8.76
C GLU A 32 2.44 10.77 9.51
N GLN A 33 3.69 10.33 9.39
CA GLN A 33 4.24 9.17 10.07
C GLN A 33 5.47 9.57 10.87
N THR A 34 5.71 8.91 12.01
CA THR A 34 6.89 9.18 12.83
C THR A 34 7.74 7.92 12.90
N VAL A 35 9.01 8.03 12.49
CA VAL A 35 10.01 6.96 12.54
C VAL A 35 11.19 7.47 13.35
N ASP A 36 11.55 6.78 14.43
CA ASP A 36 12.64 7.14 15.34
C ASP A 36 12.62 8.63 15.79
N GLY A 37 11.41 9.15 16.05
CA GLY A 37 11.19 10.53 16.47
C GLY A 37 11.21 11.57 15.35
N ILE A 38 11.51 11.16 14.10
CA ILE A 38 11.51 12.03 12.92
C ILE A 38 10.15 11.92 12.22
N LYS A 39 9.55 13.07 11.90
CA LYS A 39 8.26 13.15 11.21
C LYS A 39 8.45 13.16 9.70
N TYR A 40 7.75 12.26 9.03
CA TYR A 40 7.68 12.14 7.59
C TYR A 40 6.28 12.50 7.10
N ARG A 41 6.22 13.37 6.08
CA ARG A 41 4.99 13.66 5.35
C ARG A 41 4.95 12.79 4.10
N ILE A 42 3.92 11.96 4.01
CA ILE A 42 3.69 11.02 2.91
C ILE A 42 2.49 11.51 2.11
N ASP A 43 2.74 12.08 0.94
CA ASP A 43 1.69 12.42 -0.01
C ASP A 43 1.45 11.22 -0.95
N LEU A 44 0.32 10.54 -0.76
CA LEU A 44 -0.08 9.43 -1.63
C LEU A 44 -0.75 9.95 -2.90
N ASP A 45 -0.18 9.57 -4.03
CA ASP A 45 -0.85 9.50 -5.33
C ASP A 45 -0.88 8.05 -5.83
N THR A 46 -1.55 7.83 -6.96
CA THR A 46 -1.71 6.50 -7.57
C THR A 46 -0.37 5.82 -7.86
N GLU A 47 0.62 6.56 -8.36
CA GLU A 47 1.93 5.99 -8.71
C GLU A 47 2.75 5.72 -7.45
N VAL A 48 2.76 6.64 -6.48
CA VAL A 48 3.44 6.45 -5.19
C VAL A 48 2.90 5.22 -4.48
N LEU A 49 1.58 5.09 -4.37
CA LEU A 49 0.95 3.93 -3.73
C LEU A 49 1.26 2.65 -4.50
N LYS A 50 1.15 2.66 -5.83
CA LYS A 50 1.47 1.50 -6.68
C LYS A 50 2.91 1.03 -6.51
N GLN A 51 3.89 1.95 -6.58
CA GLN A 51 5.30 1.61 -6.43
C GLN A 51 5.62 1.11 -5.02
N SER A 52 4.98 1.67 -4.00
CA SER A 52 5.16 1.25 -2.62
C SER A 52 4.60 -0.16 -2.38
N LEU A 53 3.42 -0.46 -2.92
CA LEU A 53 2.84 -1.79 -2.90
C LEU A 53 3.74 -2.81 -3.59
N ILE A 54 4.27 -2.51 -4.78
CA ILE A 54 5.14 -3.45 -5.51
C ILE A 54 6.47 -3.65 -4.79
N ASN A 55 7.17 -2.56 -4.46
CA ASN A 55 8.57 -2.63 -4.06
C ASN A 55 8.73 -2.90 -2.56
N LEU A 56 7.96 -2.21 -1.73
CA LEU A 56 8.09 -2.29 -0.28
C LEU A 56 7.28 -3.46 0.26
N TYR A 57 6.01 -3.56 -0.13
CA TYR A 57 5.14 -4.61 0.40
C TYR A 57 5.33 -5.96 -0.30
N GLU A 58 5.00 -6.05 -1.59
CA GLU A 58 4.96 -7.35 -2.29
C GLU A 58 6.36 -7.96 -2.46
N ASN A 59 7.35 -7.18 -2.90
CA ASN A 59 8.69 -7.71 -3.15
C ASN A 59 9.49 -7.88 -1.87
N ASN A 60 9.54 -6.88 -0.99
CA ASN A 60 10.38 -6.96 0.21
C ASN A 60 9.70 -7.76 1.32
N ILE A 61 8.49 -7.40 1.74
CA ILE A 61 7.81 -8.13 2.83
C ILE A 61 7.28 -9.48 2.37
N CYS A 62 6.39 -9.53 1.37
CA CYS A 62 5.71 -10.77 1.02
C CYS A 62 6.68 -11.80 0.42
N ARG A 63 7.43 -11.45 -0.63
CA ARG A 63 8.27 -12.42 -1.35
C ARG A 63 9.59 -12.69 -0.62
N LYS A 64 10.34 -11.64 -0.27
CA LYS A 64 11.70 -11.80 0.26
C LYS A 64 11.71 -12.22 1.74
N GLU A 65 10.88 -11.62 2.58
CA GLU A 65 10.87 -11.95 4.02
C GLU A 65 9.95 -13.13 4.33
N ALA A 66 8.73 -13.16 3.78
CA ALA A 66 7.75 -14.21 4.08
C ALA A 66 7.76 -15.40 3.10
N GLY A 67 8.49 -15.33 1.98
CA GLY A 67 8.50 -16.39 0.98
C GLY A 67 7.15 -16.62 0.29
N ALA A 68 6.28 -15.61 0.29
CA ALA A 68 4.92 -15.72 -0.23
C ALA A 68 4.88 -15.81 -1.75
N THR A 69 3.95 -16.62 -2.24
CA THR A 69 3.62 -16.75 -3.66
C THR A 69 2.64 -15.66 -4.11
N ASP A 70 2.55 -15.41 -5.42
CA ASP A 70 1.58 -14.48 -6.00
C ASP A 70 0.13 -14.80 -5.58
N GLN A 71 -0.21 -16.08 -5.45
CA GLN A 71 -1.54 -16.52 -5.02
C GLN A 71 -1.85 -16.07 -3.59
N GLN A 72 -0.91 -16.20 -2.66
CA GLN A 72 -1.09 -15.75 -1.27
C GLN A 72 -1.20 -14.22 -1.19
N ILE A 73 -0.43 -13.49 -2.01
CA ILE A 73 -0.52 -12.02 -2.07
C ILE A 73 -1.89 -11.59 -2.62
N ILE A 74 -2.40 -12.29 -3.64
CA ILE A 74 -3.76 -12.06 -4.18
C ILE A 74 -4.83 -12.27 -3.11
N GLU A 75 -4.72 -13.33 -2.31
CA GLU A 75 -5.66 -13.63 -1.23
C GLU A 75 -5.68 -12.53 -0.16
N VAL A 76 -4.51 -11.98 0.19
CA VAL A 76 -4.44 -10.83 1.09
C VAL A 76 -5.07 -9.58 0.47
N TYR A 77 -4.83 -9.28 -0.81
CA TYR A 77 -5.52 -8.15 -1.44
C TYR A 77 -7.04 -8.33 -1.45
N ASP A 78 -7.53 -9.56 -1.60
CA ASP A 78 -8.97 -9.84 -1.57
C ASP A 78 -9.59 -9.69 -0.16
N SER A 79 -8.79 -9.68 0.91
CA SER A 79 -9.29 -9.32 2.26
C SER A 79 -9.46 -7.81 2.44
N PHE A 80 -8.71 -6.97 1.69
CA PHE A 80 -8.70 -5.52 1.87
C PHE A 80 -9.93 -4.79 1.34
N TYR A 81 -10.70 -5.39 0.45
CA TYR A 81 -11.92 -4.78 -0.08
C TYR A 81 -13.03 -5.82 -0.31
N ASN A 82 -14.27 -5.39 -0.13
CA ASN A 82 -15.41 -6.25 -0.37
C ASN A 82 -15.80 -6.31 -1.86
N LYS A 83 -16.74 -7.20 -2.18
CA LYS A 83 -17.32 -7.36 -3.54
C LYS A 83 -17.90 -6.09 -4.17
N HIS A 84 -18.12 -5.03 -3.39
CA HIS A 84 -18.60 -3.73 -3.86
C HIS A 84 -17.48 -2.71 -4.06
N GLY A 85 -16.21 -3.13 -3.96
CA GLY A 85 -15.04 -2.26 -4.12
C GLY A 85 -14.83 -1.28 -2.96
N LYS A 86 -15.43 -1.55 -1.78
CA LYS A 86 -15.19 -0.73 -0.58
C LYS A 86 -14.19 -1.41 0.32
N LEU A 87 -13.29 -0.62 0.91
CA LEU A 87 -12.34 -1.12 1.89
C LEU A 87 -13.04 -1.81 3.07
N THR A 88 -12.48 -2.94 3.49
CA THR A 88 -12.75 -3.58 4.77
C THR A 88 -12.05 -2.80 5.90
N ASP A 89 -12.21 -3.23 7.15
CA ASP A 89 -11.48 -2.61 8.25
C ASP A 89 -9.97 -2.91 8.15
N GLU A 90 -9.62 -4.15 7.84
CA GLU A 90 -8.25 -4.58 7.52
C GLU A 90 -7.63 -3.75 6.39
N GLY A 91 -8.37 -3.52 5.30
CA GLY A 91 -7.89 -2.67 4.20
C GLY A 91 -7.71 -1.20 4.57
N LYS A 92 -8.40 -0.70 5.61
CA LYS A 92 -8.20 0.67 6.13
C LYS A 92 -6.98 0.73 7.05
N GLU A 93 -6.79 -0.29 7.89
CA GLU A 93 -5.62 -0.42 8.75
C GLU A 93 -4.36 -0.51 7.89
N PHE A 94 -4.40 -1.29 6.82
CA PHE A 94 -3.29 -1.43 5.89
C PHE A 94 -2.88 -0.12 5.18
N ILE A 95 -3.77 0.89 5.07
CA ILE A 95 -3.36 2.22 4.60
C ILE A 95 -2.33 2.84 5.56
N SER A 96 -2.55 2.68 6.87
CA SER A 96 -1.59 3.15 7.88
C SER A 96 -0.28 2.39 7.72
N ASP A 97 -0.34 1.06 7.61
CA ASP A 97 0.84 0.21 7.50
C ASP A 97 1.67 0.53 6.26
N ILE A 98 1.04 0.67 5.09
CA ILE A 98 1.78 0.99 3.86
C ILE A 98 2.38 2.40 3.93
N THR A 99 1.72 3.37 4.57
CA THR A 99 2.32 4.71 4.75
C THR A 99 3.47 4.72 5.75
N LEU A 100 3.42 3.86 6.78
CA LEU A 100 4.53 3.66 7.70
C LEU A 100 5.72 3.02 6.98
N LEU A 101 5.50 1.96 6.18
CA LEU A 101 6.55 1.33 5.37
C LEU A 101 7.24 2.33 4.43
N ILE A 102 6.48 3.26 3.84
CA ILE A 102 7.06 4.33 3.02
C ILE A 102 7.95 5.25 3.86
N ALA A 103 7.48 5.65 5.04
CA ALA A 103 8.25 6.50 5.94
C ALA A 103 9.54 5.82 6.42
N GLU A 104 9.48 4.54 6.78
CA GLU A 104 10.65 3.75 7.17
C GLU A 104 11.67 3.65 6.02
N HIS A 105 11.20 3.43 4.79
CA HIS A 105 12.07 3.40 3.61
C HIS A 105 12.74 4.76 3.34
N LEU A 106 12.02 5.87 3.52
CA LEU A 106 12.59 7.21 3.42
C LEU A 106 13.64 7.44 4.52
N HIS A 107 13.33 7.05 5.75
CA HIS A 107 14.23 7.18 6.89
C HIS A 107 15.55 6.41 6.68
N GLN A 108 15.47 5.14 6.27
CA GLN A 108 16.65 4.34 5.97
C GLN A 108 17.50 4.95 4.85
N LYS A 109 16.86 5.54 3.83
CA LYS A 109 17.58 6.25 2.75
C LYS A 109 18.28 7.51 3.23
N GLU A 110 17.80 8.17 4.27
CA GLU A 110 18.45 9.34 4.86
C GLU A 110 19.59 8.95 5.79
N MET A 111 19.43 7.87 6.57
CA MET A 111 20.45 7.37 7.49
C MET A 111 21.64 6.71 6.78
N ASN A 112 21.43 6.17 5.57
CA ASN A 112 22.48 5.53 4.77
C ASN A 112 23.18 6.47 3.77
N LYS A 113 22.96 7.79 3.86
CA LYS A 113 23.70 8.82 3.11
C LYS A 113 24.97 9.21 3.84
#